data_AF-A0A529XV55-F1
#
_entry.id   AF-A0A529XV55-F1
#
_cell.length_a   1.000
_cell.length_b   1.000
_cell.length_c   1.000
_cell.angle_alpha   90.00
_cell.angle_beta   90.00
_cell.angle_gamma   90.00
#
_symmetry.space_group_name_H-M   'P 1'
#
loop_
_entity.id
_entity.type
_entity.pdbx_description
1 polymer ?
#
loop_
_entity_poly.entity_id
_entity_poly.type
_entity_poly.pdbx_seq_one_letter_code
_entity_poly.pdbx_strand_id
1 'polypeptide(L)'
;MILNLFVGTIVISLTVLIHTFGLIAITYVMSRLVALFRMHGRRSRVIAMITVVMGLFAIMTAEVWLWAGIYRLLGIFSDFETALYFSTITFSTVGYG
;
A
#
# COMPACT_ATOMS: atom_id res chain seq x y z
N MET A 1 -15.16 19.63 -12.13
CA MET A 1 -15.35 18.20 -12.49
C MET A 1 -14.14 17.63 -13.25
N ILE A 2 -13.75 18.19 -14.40
CA ILE A 2 -12.57 17.72 -15.17
C ILE A 2 -11.28 17.71 -14.33
N LEU A 3 -11.03 18.76 -13.53
CA LEU A 3 -9.86 18.83 -12.65
C LEU A 3 -9.83 17.66 -11.63
N ASN A 4 -10.97 17.34 -11.02
CA ASN A 4 -11.06 16.24 -10.05
C ASN A 4 -10.78 14.89 -10.72
N LEU A 5 -11.27 14.68 -11.94
CA LEU A 5 -10.98 13.48 -12.73
C LEU A 5 -9.50 13.39 -13.06
N PHE A 6 -8.88 14.49 -13.49
CA PHE A 6 -7.45 14.54 -13.82
C PHE A 6 -6.58 14.22 -12.60
N VAL A 7 -6.86 14.85 -11.45
CA VAL A 7 -6.16 14.56 -10.19
C VAL A 7 -6.36 13.10 -9.79
N GLY A 8 -7.59 12.60 -9.85
CA GLY A 8 -7.90 11.20 -9.58
C GLY A 8 -7.09 10.23 -10.46
N THR A 9 -7.00 10.48 -11.76
CA THR A 9 -6.19 9.67 -12.69
C THR A 9 -4.71 9.68 -12.33
N ILE A 10 -4.16 10.83 -11.94
CA ILE A 10 -2.75 10.91 -11.49
C ILE A 10 -2.54 10.07 -10.24
N VAL A 11 -3.42 10.21 -9.24
CA VAL A 11 -3.27 9.50 -7.97
C VAL A 11 -3.44 7.99 -8.17
N ILE A 12 -4.39 7.55 -8.99
CA ILE A 12 -4.55 6.13 -9.36
C ILE A 12 -3.30 5.62 -10.11
N SER A 13 -2.72 6.42 -10.99
CA SER A 13 -1.49 6.03 -11.69
C SER A 13 -0.33 5.87 -10.69
N LEU A 14 -0.22 6.77 -9.72
CA LEU A 14 0.77 6.67 -8.64
C LEU A 14 0.55 5.43 -7.78
N THR A 15 -0.69 5.08 -7.43
CA THR A 15 -0.96 3.85 -6.67
C THR A 15 -0.54 2.62 -7.45
N VAL A 16 -0.81 2.56 -8.76
CA VAL A 16 -0.36 1.44 -9.61
C VAL A 16 1.16 1.32 -9.62
N LEU A 17 1.88 2.45 -9.70
CA LEU A 17 3.34 2.46 -9.66
C LEU A 17 3.86 1.99 -8.29
N ILE A 18 3.33 2.52 -7.19
CA ILE A 18 3.69 2.11 -5.82
C ILE A 18 3.47 0.61 -5.65
N HIS A 19 2.32 0.09 -6.09
CA HIS A 19 2.00 -1.32 -6.00
C HIS A 19 2.99 -2.18 -6.79
N THR A 20 3.25 -1.80 -8.05
CA THR A 20 4.11 -2.55 -8.96
C THR A 20 5.55 -2.61 -8.44
N PHE A 21 6.13 -1.44 -8.11
CA PHE A 21 7.49 -1.39 -7.57
C PHE A 21 7.58 -2.03 -6.19
N GLY A 22 6.54 -1.91 -5.37
CA GLY A 22 6.44 -2.58 -4.08
C GLY A 22 6.49 -4.11 -4.23
N LEU A 23 5.69 -4.69 -5.13
CA LEU A 23 5.69 -6.14 -5.39
C LEU A 23 7.04 -6.65 -5.90
N ILE A 24 7.70 -5.88 -6.76
CA ILE A 24 9.06 -6.18 -7.23
C ILE A 24 10.03 -6.18 -6.04
N ALA A 25 9.97 -5.15 -5.18
CA ALA A 25 10.81 -5.03 -4.00
C ALA A 25 10.58 -6.18 -3.00
N ILE A 26 9.32 -6.55 -2.74
CA ILE A 26 8.97 -7.70 -1.89
C ILE A 26 9.60 -8.98 -2.43
N THR A 27 9.46 -9.23 -3.72
CA THR A 27 10.00 -10.46 -4.34
C THR A 27 11.52 -10.51 -4.23
N TYR A 28 12.18 -9.37 -4.43
CA TYR A 28 13.63 -9.25 -4.25
C TYR A 28 14.06 -9.48 -2.80
N VAL A 29 13.40 -8.84 -1.83
CA VAL A 29 13.70 -8.99 -0.39
C VAL A 29 13.44 -10.42 0.07
N MET A 30 12.33 -11.01 -0.33
CA MET A 30 11.97 -12.39 -0.01
C MET A 30 13.02 -13.39 -0.50
N SER A 31 13.43 -13.28 -1.78
CA SER A 31 14.46 -14.17 -2.34
C SER A 31 15.81 -14.00 -1.63
N ARG A 32 16.22 -12.76 -1.32
CA ARG A 32 17.41 -12.45 -0.52
C ARG A 32 17.35 -13.09 0.88
N LEU A 33 16.25 -12.91 1.60
CA LEU A 33 16.09 -13.46 2.96
C LEU A 33 16.12 -14.98 2.96
N VAL A 34 15.40 -15.63 2.04
CA VAL A 34 15.41 -17.10 1.91
C VAL A 34 16.82 -17.63 1.64
N ALA A 35 17.58 -16.95 0.75
CA ALA A 35 18.95 -17.33 0.44
C ALA A 35 19.91 -17.12 1.62
N LEU A 36 19.82 -15.98 2.31
CA LEU A 36 20.68 -15.63 3.46
C LEU A 36 20.56 -16.63 4.60
N PHE A 37 19.34 -17.06 4.92
CA PHE A 37 19.13 -18.00 6.02
C PHE A 37 19.45 -19.46 5.66
N ARG A 38 19.86 -19.76 4.41
CA ARG A 38 20.18 -21.13 3.89
C ARG A 38 19.19 -22.21 4.35
N MET A 39 17.92 -21.83 4.50
CA MET A 39 16.90 -22.65 5.15
C MET A 39 16.37 -23.68 4.18
N HIS A 40 16.56 -24.97 4.48
CA HIS A 40 15.97 -26.06 3.71
C HIS A 40 14.55 -26.37 4.21
N GLY A 41 13.66 -26.73 3.27
CA GLY A 41 12.35 -27.30 3.58
C GLY A 41 11.29 -26.31 4.09
N ARG A 42 10.76 -26.54 5.30
CA ARG A 42 9.57 -25.84 5.81
C ARG A 42 9.85 -24.39 6.27
N ARG A 43 11.05 -24.10 6.76
CA ARG A 43 11.38 -22.78 7.34
C ARG A 43 11.53 -21.68 6.28
N SER A 44 12.06 -21.99 5.09
CA SER A 44 12.13 -21.02 3.98
C SER A 44 10.74 -20.57 3.52
N ARG A 45 9.78 -21.49 3.49
CA ARG A 45 8.37 -21.16 3.18
C ARG A 45 7.76 -20.20 4.21
N VAL A 46 8.01 -20.42 5.50
CA VAL A 46 7.51 -19.54 6.57
C VAL A 46 8.08 -18.13 6.43
N ILE A 47 9.40 -17.99 6.22
CA ILE A 47 10.01 -16.67 6.01
C ILE A 47 9.43 -16.00 4.77
N ALA A 48 9.33 -16.71 3.66
CA ALA A 48 8.77 -16.16 2.43
C ALA A 48 7.34 -15.64 2.63
N MET A 49 6.47 -16.41 3.31
CA MET A 49 5.11 -15.98 3.62
C MET A 49 5.09 -14.74 4.51
N ILE A 50 5.88 -14.72 5.59
CA ILE A 50 5.94 -13.56 6.50
C ILE A 50 6.42 -12.31 5.74
N THR A 51 7.48 -12.42 4.92
CA THR A 51 7.99 -11.30 4.14
C THR A 51 6.95 -10.78 3.16
N VAL A 52 6.22 -11.65 2.47
CA VAL A 52 5.19 -11.25 1.51
C VAL A 52 4.02 -10.57 2.21
N VAL A 53 3.50 -11.16 3.30
CA VAL A 53 2.37 -10.58 4.05
C VAL A 53 2.74 -9.21 4.63
N MET A 54 3.89 -9.11 5.30
CA MET A 54 4.35 -7.85 5.87
C MET A 54 4.65 -6.80 4.79
N GLY A 55 5.20 -7.23 3.66
CA GLY A 55 5.46 -6.36 2.52
C GLY A 55 4.16 -5.81 1.92
N LEU A 56 3.18 -6.68 1.65
CA LEU A 56 1.88 -6.27 1.13
C LEU A 56 1.20 -5.29 2.10
N PHE A 57 1.23 -5.57 3.40
CA PHE A 57 0.71 -4.67 4.42
C PHE A 57 1.36 -3.28 4.36
N ALA A 58 2.68 -3.22 4.19
CA ALA A 58 3.40 -1.95 4.05
C ALA A 58 3.04 -1.19 2.76
N ILE A 59 2.91 -1.88 1.63
CA ILE A 59 2.48 -1.27 0.35
C ILE A 59 1.08 -0.69 0.49
N MET A 60 0.12 -1.49 0.98
CA MET A 60 -1.26 -1.05 1.17
C MET A 60 -1.34 0.16 2.11
N THR A 61 -0.55 0.14 3.19
CA THR A 61 -0.49 1.27 4.12
C THR A 61 0.03 2.54 3.44
N ALA A 62 1.06 2.43 2.60
CA ALA A 62 1.59 3.57 1.85
C ALA A 62 0.56 4.14 0.84
N GLU A 63 -0.21 3.27 0.18
CA GLU A 63 -1.28 3.68 -0.73
C GLU A 63 -2.42 4.41 0.02
N VAL A 64 -2.81 3.91 1.19
CA VAL A 64 -3.79 4.57 2.06
C VAL A 64 -3.29 5.95 2.51
N TRP A 65 -2.02 6.06 2.89
CA TRP A 65 -1.43 7.35 3.28
C TRP A 65 -1.32 8.33 2.11
N LEU A 66 -1.01 7.84 0.91
CA LEU A 66 -1.01 8.67 -0.31
C LEU A 66 -2.38 9.32 -0.51
N TRP A 67 -3.46 8.53 -0.48
CA TRP A 67 -4.82 9.05 -0.62
C TRP A 67 -5.22 10.01 0.50
N ALA A 68 -4.94 9.66 1.76
CA ALA A 68 -5.19 10.54 2.90
C ALA A 68 -4.46 11.90 2.77
N GLY A 69 -3.20 11.87 2.31
CA GLY A 69 -2.41 13.05 2.03
C GLY A 69 -3.04 13.92 0.93
N ILE A 70 -3.47 13.30 -0.18
CA ILE A 70 -4.18 14.00 -1.26
C ILE A 70 -5.47 14.65 -0.76
N TYR A 71 -6.27 13.95 0.05
CA TYR A 71 -7.50 14.53 0.60
C TYR A 71 -7.24 15.75 1.48
N ARG A 72 -6.12 15.77 2.22
CA ARG A 72 -5.70 16.94 3.00
C ARG A 72 -5.18 18.08 2.14
N LEU A 73 -4.39 17.79 1.12
CA LEU A 73 -3.89 18.79 0.18
C LEU A 73 -5.02 19.47 -0.60
N LEU A 74 -6.07 18.72 -0.93
CA LEU A 74 -7.28 19.23 -1.57
C LEU A 74 -8.27 19.90 -0.61
N GLY A 75 -7.99 19.90 0.70
CA GLY A 75 -8.86 20.52 1.71
C GLY A 75 -10.21 19.83 1.90
N ILE A 76 -10.33 18.54 1.55
CA ILE A 76 -11.60 17.78 1.64
C ILE A 76 -12.01 17.56 3.10
N PHE A 77 -11.03 17.30 3.97
CA PHE A 77 -11.24 17.10 5.40
C PHE A 77 -10.42 18.12 6.22
N SER A 78 -10.92 18.46 7.40
CA SER A 78 -10.34 19.45 8.34
C SER A 78 -9.01 19.04 8.94
N ASP A 79 -8.82 17.74 9.15
CA ASP A 79 -7.69 17.15 9.87
C ASP A 79 -7.25 15.83 9.21
N PHE A 80 -5.99 15.46 9.44
CA PHE A 80 -5.40 14.29 8.80
C PHE A 80 -6.00 12.97 9.30
N GLU A 81 -6.46 12.93 10.55
CA GLU A 81 -7.07 11.75 11.15
C GLU A 81 -8.35 11.36 10.40
N THR A 82 -9.23 12.32 10.14
CA THR A 82 -10.46 12.11 9.36
C THR A 82 -10.15 11.68 7.93
N ALA A 83 -9.16 12.30 7.28
CA ALA A 83 -8.74 11.92 5.93
C ALA A 83 -8.17 10.49 5.88
N LEU A 84 -7.38 10.11 6.88
CA LEU A 84 -6.80 8.78 7.01
C LEU A 84 -7.88 7.73 7.30
N TYR A 85 -8.82 8.04 8.20
CA TYR A 85 -9.97 7.20 8.49
C TYR A 85 -10.78 6.94 7.22
N PHE A 86 -11.17 8.00 6.50
CA PHE A 86 -11.91 7.89 5.25
C PHE A 86 -11.16 7.06 4.22
N SER A 87 -9.87 7.33 3.99
CA SER A 87 -9.07 6.54 3.06
C SER A 87 -9.00 5.06 3.44
N THR A 88 -8.90 4.75 4.73
CA THR A 88 -8.75 3.37 5.23
C THR A 88 -10.04 2.57 5.03
N ILE A 89 -11.20 3.15 5.38
CA ILE A 89 -12.49 2.45 5.24
C ILE A 89 -12.90 2.26 3.78
N THR A 90 -12.58 3.23 2.91
CA THR A 90 -12.79 3.09 1.46
C THR A 90 -11.90 2.02 0.87
N PHE A 91 -10.60 2.02 1.23
CA PHE A 91 -9.63 1.05 0.74
C PHE A 91 -9.97 -0.39 1.19
N SER A 92 -10.36 -0.55 2.45
CA SER A 92 -10.73 -1.86 3.03
C SER A 92 -12.13 -2.34 2.64
N THR A 93 -12.89 -1.55 1.87
CA THR A 93 -14.27 -1.84 1.44
C THR A 93 -15.26 -2.05 2.60
N VAL A 94 -14.93 -1.60 3.81
CA VAL A 94 -15.81 -1.68 4.99
C VAL A 94 -17.06 -0.83 4.80
N GLY A 95 -16.93 0.31 4.11
CA GLY A 95 -18.03 1.27 3.92
C GLY A 95 -18.13 2.32 5.03
N TYR A 96 -19.02 3.30 4.85
CA TYR A 96 -19.10 4.51 5.69
C TYR A 96 -20.01 4.37 6.93
N GLY A 97 -20.45 3.15 7.25
CA GLY A 97 -21.56 2.88 8.17
C GLY A 97 -22.78 2.38 7.42
#